data_AF-A0A662SL08-F1
#
_entry.id   AF-A0A662SL08-F1
#
_cell.length_a   1.000
_cell.length_b   1.000
_cell.length_c   1.000
_cell.angle_alpha   90.00
_cell.angle_beta   90.00
_cell.angle_gamma   90.00
#
_symmetry.space_group_name_H-M   'P 1'
#
loop_
_entity.id
_entity.type
_entity.pdbx_description
1 polymer ?
#
loop_
_entity_poly.entity_id
_entity_poly.type
_entity_poly.pdbx_seq_one_letter_code
_entity_poly.pdbx_strand_id
1 'polypeptide(L)'
;MKKTAALAAVLIIAGASLTVVSASPEEQEIPVETCAQCHSERVEKFLNSLHYTVHGQESEWAKGIGEELGVPLPGDHDEGTGCYKCHTDSCTSCHHVKEGSHMGQNFNIITPDEMDEAFMEETCVHCHHARTGVNYVGLNSKGEPTPWGPDVHYTKGLLCWDCHTDEEIHGDGTLYSTEKLAVKIRCEDCHKNPSAQVRGMTPTQWDPDIAAHRIHDGKVDCAACHAAGTQNCWNCHIDILLAEGEKVVDKVTFDDFYLIKGFEGEVKAAYSMWTVYEDMQHKGWGEYTPHTITDEPHDCSFCHGVDAASRYPVEGAGEALGPEGAALFTSDEVEHLTVVASEFSDGCSVCHSDLGAAFSEAQGKVEAALKAVEVASSAGADVADLSSKANQAKQALEEAKAKLHKDPSGAMSALQQAISLADEVLGAASSSAQQAMSELHAEVEAAKGTFNVGLIAGLVVGLIIGAVIVFLIRRE
;
A
#
# COMPACT_ATOMS: atom_id res chain seq x y z
N MET A 1 23.78 87.25 -37.45
CA MET A 1 25.25 87.45 -37.48
C MET A 1 25.82 87.18 -36.09
N LYS A 2 26.68 86.17 -36.01
CA LYS A 2 27.67 85.83 -34.95
C LYS A 2 27.60 86.59 -33.62
N LYS A 3 27.37 85.87 -32.51
CA LYS A 3 28.14 86.05 -31.27
C LYS A 3 28.40 84.69 -30.60
N THR A 4 29.67 84.49 -30.34
CA THR A 4 30.35 83.36 -29.71
C THR A 4 30.40 83.51 -28.19
N ALA A 5 30.48 82.35 -27.51
CA ALA A 5 31.18 82.04 -26.25
C ALA A 5 30.58 82.54 -24.92
N ALA A 6 30.22 81.57 -24.06
CA ALA A 6 30.96 81.30 -22.82
C ALA A 6 30.53 79.93 -22.25
N LEU A 7 31.50 79.01 -22.14
CA LEU A 7 31.41 77.75 -21.43
C LEU A 7 31.49 78.03 -19.92
N ALA A 8 30.56 77.51 -19.13
CA ALA A 8 30.72 77.37 -17.68
C ALA A 8 30.49 75.90 -17.34
N ALA A 9 31.59 75.20 -17.02
CA ALA A 9 31.57 73.84 -16.53
C ALA A 9 31.11 73.85 -15.06
N VAL A 10 29.94 73.28 -14.80
CA VAL A 10 29.50 72.91 -13.44
C VAL A 10 29.83 71.43 -13.29
N LEU A 11 30.85 71.13 -12.48
CA LEU A 11 31.10 69.78 -11.98
C LEU A 11 29.96 69.42 -11.02
N ILE A 12 29.05 68.56 -11.46
CA ILE A 12 28.17 67.80 -10.56
C ILE A 12 28.83 66.44 -10.38
N ILE A 13 29.44 66.24 -9.20
CA ILE A 13 29.87 64.92 -8.73
C ILE A 13 28.60 64.18 -8.35
N ALA A 14 28.05 63.40 -9.29
CA ALA A 14 27.05 62.40 -8.97
C ALA A 14 27.78 61.20 -8.34
N GLY A 15 27.72 61.11 -7.01
CA GLY A 15 28.11 59.92 -6.29
C GLY A 15 27.18 58.77 -6.68
N ALA A 16 27.61 57.95 -7.62
CA ALA A 16 27.03 56.63 -7.83
C ALA A 16 27.48 55.76 -6.65
N SER A 17 26.62 55.64 -5.64
CA SER A 17 26.70 54.53 -4.71
C SER A 17 26.47 53.25 -5.52
N LEU A 18 27.54 52.62 -5.99
CA LEU A 18 27.52 51.22 -6.38
C LEU A 18 27.19 50.44 -5.09
N THR A 19 25.92 50.17 -4.87
CA THR A 19 25.53 48.97 -4.14
C THR A 19 25.96 47.81 -5.03
N VAL A 20 27.13 47.25 -4.73
CA VAL A 20 27.51 45.94 -5.22
C VAL A 20 26.49 44.98 -4.60
N VAL A 21 25.42 44.70 -5.34
CA VAL A 21 24.68 43.47 -5.14
C VAL A 21 25.69 42.40 -5.50
N SER A 22 26.26 41.76 -4.49
CA SER A 22 26.98 40.51 -4.69
C SER A 22 25.93 39.52 -5.19
N ALA A 23 25.81 39.41 -6.52
CA ALA A 23 25.31 38.18 -7.10
C ALA A 23 26.17 37.07 -6.50
N SER A 24 25.54 36.07 -5.88
CA SER A 24 26.22 34.81 -5.62
C SER A 24 26.85 34.36 -6.94
N PRO A 25 28.06 33.77 -6.92
CA PRO A 25 28.56 33.12 -8.12
C PRO A 25 27.49 32.12 -8.54
N GLU A 26 26.94 32.33 -9.72
CA GLU A 26 26.14 31.33 -10.42
C GLU A 26 27.06 30.11 -10.53
N GLU A 27 26.72 29.04 -9.82
CA GLU A 27 27.52 27.82 -9.75
C GLU A 27 27.47 27.20 -11.14
N GLN A 28 28.45 27.52 -11.97
CA GLN A 28 28.43 27.19 -13.38
C GLN A 28 28.57 25.67 -13.52
N GLU A 29 27.49 25.00 -13.91
CA GLU A 29 27.48 23.57 -14.19
C GLU A 29 28.56 23.22 -15.21
N ILE A 30 29.27 22.12 -14.95
CA ILE A 30 30.41 21.70 -15.75
C ILE A 30 29.94 20.70 -16.81
N PRO A 31 30.19 20.94 -18.10
CA PRO A 31 29.76 20.02 -19.16
C PRO A 31 30.35 18.61 -18.97
N VAL A 32 29.53 17.58 -19.23
CA VAL A 32 29.91 16.16 -19.10
C VAL A 32 31.17 15.77 -19.88
N GLU A 33 31.49 16.45 -20.98
CA GLU A 33 32.70 16.20 -21.78
C GLU A 33 33.98 16.46 -20.99
N THR A 34 33.91 17.35 -19.99
CA THR A 34 35.03 17.61 -19.08
C THR A 34 35.34 16.36 -18.27
N CYS A 35 34.31 15.70 -17.73
CA CYS A 35 34.44 14.48 -16.94
C CYS A 35 34.85 13.28 -17.80
N ALA A 36 34.45 13.26 -19.08
CA ALA A 36 34.78 12.19 -20.03
C ALA A 36 36.29 11.99 -20.25
N GLN A 37 37.11 13.00 -19.96
CA GLN A 37 38.57 12.90 -20.07
C GLN A 37 39.17 11.82 -19.16
N CYS A 38 38.53 11.56 -18.02
CA CYS A 38 38.95 10.54 -17.04
C CYS A 38 37.90 9.46 -16.80
N HIS A 39 36.62 9.77 -17.03
CA HIS A 39 35.47 8.89 -16.73
C HIS A 39 34.68 8.55 -18.00
N SER A 40 35.36 8.29 -19.11
CA SER A 40 34.74 8.11 -20.44
C SER A 40 33.63 7.05 -20.47
N GLU A 41 33.83 5.90 -19.82
CA GLU A 41 32.80 4.83 -19.78
C GLU A 41 31.55 5.28 -19.00
N ARG A 42 31.73 6.00 -17.89
CA ARG A 42 30.61 6.50 -17.08
C ARG A 42 29.83 7.56 -17.86
N VAL A 43 30.52 8.46 -18.54
CA VAL A 43 29.87 9.47 -19.39
C VAL A 43 29.10 8.80 -20.53
N GLU A 44 29.69 7.81 -21.21
CA GLU A 44 29.00 7.08 -22.29
C GLU A 44 27.68 6.46 -21.83
N LYS A 45 27.65 5.85 -20.64
CA LYS A 45 26.41 5.31 -20.07
C LYS A 45 25.43 6.40 -19.63
N PHE A 46 25.94 7.49 -19.04
CA PHE A 46 25.13 8.61 -18.59
C PHE A 46 24.39 9.30 -19.73
N LEU A 47 25.02 9.43 -20.90
CA LEU A 47 24.38 9.99 -22.09
C LEU A 47 23.16 9.19 -22.58
N ASN A 48 22.99 7.93 -22.17
CA ASN A 48 21.80 7.12 -22.44
C ASN A 48 20.87 6.97 -21.22
N SER A 49 21.22 7.56 -20.08
CA SER A 49 20.44 7.46 -18.84
C SER A 49 19.13 8.26 -18.94
N LEU A 50 18.18 7.93 -18.08
CA LEU A 50 16.92 8.67 -17.98
C LEU A 50 17.12 10.10 -17.45
N HIS A 51 18.13 10.32 -16.60
CA HIS A 51 18.47 11.65 -16.07
C HIS A 51 19.03 12.60 -17.15
N TYR A 52 19.72 12.06 -18.17
CA TYR A 52 20.27 12.81 -19.29
C TYR A 52 19.37 12.85 -20.55
N THR A 53 18.40 11.95 -20.68
CA THR A 53 17.61 11.89 -21.93
C THR A 53 16.16 12.27 -21.74
N VAL A 54 15.64 12.12 -20.51
CA VAL A 54 14.20 12.11 -20.20
C VAL A 54 13.35 11.23 -21.12
N HIS A 55 13.98 10.32 -21.87
CA HIS A 55 13.34 9.59 -22.97
C HIS A 55 12.19 8.68 -22.48
N GLY A 56 12.33 8.13 -21.27
CA GLY A 56 11.26 7.37 -20.63
C GLY A 56 10.01 8.22 -20.37
N GLN A 57 10.20 9.45 -19.87
CA GLN A 57 9.09 10.38 -19.64
C GLN A 57 8.45 10.86 -20.94
N GLU A 58 9.26 11.16 -21.97
CA GLU A 58 8.76 11.49 -23.32
C GLU A 58 7.91 10.35 -23.90
N SER A 59 8.40 9.11 -23.77
CA SER A 59 7.73 7.91 -24.28
C SER A 59 6.43 7.61 -23.53
N GLU A 60 6.39 7.79 -22.21
CA GLU A 60 5.16 7.64 -21.43
C GLU A 60 4.17 8.79 -21.68
N TRP A 61 4.65 10.03 -21.85
CA TRP A 61 3.82 11.17 -22.24
C TRP A 61 3.14 10.93 -23.58
N ALA A 62 3.87 10.36 -24.54
CA ALA A 62 3.36 10.03 -25.84
C ALA A 62 2.22 8.99 -25.80
N LYS A 63 2.09 8.16 -24.76
CA LYS A 63 1.00 7.16 -24.68
C LYS A 63 -0.36 7.71 -24.24
N GLY A 64 -0.39 8.93 -23.68
CA GLY A 64 -1.62 9.55 -23.17
C GLY A 64 -1.98 10.79 -23.98
N ILE A 65 -2.12 11.93 -23.28
CA ILE A 65 -2.48 13.22 -23.88
C ILE A 65 -1.57 13.62 -25.05
N GLY A 66 -0.31 13.17 -25.07
CA GLY A 66 0.63 13.47 -26.15
C GLY A 66 0.20 12.88 -27.50
N GLU A 67 -0.23 11.61 -27.53
CA GLU A 67 -0.80 11.00 -28.74
C GLU A 67 -2.25 11.42 -28.96
N GLU A 68 -3.09 11.39 -27.91
CA GLU A 68 -4.52 11.64 -28.05
C GLU A 68 -4.81 13.06 -28.55
N LEU A 69 -4.06 14.05 -28.07
CA LEU A 69 -4.27 15.46 -28.38
C LEU A 69 -3.17 16.08 -29.25
N GLY A 70 -2.14 15.32 -29.62
CA GLY A 70 -1.01 15.81 -30.41
C GLY A 70 -0.17 16.87 -29.68
N VAL A 71 -0.13 16.81 -28.34
CA VAL A 71 0.53 17.80 -27.50
C VAL A 71 1.98 17.35 -27.24
N PRO A 72 3.01 18.14 -27.65
CA PRO A 72 4.39 17.79 -27.35
C PRO A 72 4.64 17.78 -25.84
N LEU A 73 5.69 17.09 -25.39
CA LEU A 73 6.09 17.17 -23.98
C LEU A 73 6.30 18.65 -23.61
N PRO A 74 5.63 19.19 -22.57
CA PRO A 74 5.71 20.61 -22.27
C PRO A 74 7.12 21.01 -21.83
N GLY A 75 7.73 21.95 -22.55
CA GLY A 75 9.06 22.47 -22.26
C GLY A 75 9.96 22.48 -23.47
N ASP A 76 11.15 23.02 -23.27
CA ASP A 76 12.22 23.06 -24.27
C ASP A 76 13.50 22.54 -23.63
N HIS A 77 14.15 21.61 -24.31
CA HIS A 77 15.37 20.96 -23.84
C HIS A 77 16.56 21.93 -23.80
N ASP A 78 16.72 22.77 -24.82
CA ASP A 78 17.86 23.69 -24.95
C ASP A 78 17.71 24.89 -24.00
N GLU A 79 16.49 25.30 -23.70
CA GLU A 79 16.18 26.37 -22.75
C GLU A 79 15.96 25.86 -21.31
N GLY A 80 15.95 24.54 -21.08
CA GLY A 80 15.75 23.95 -19.76
C GLY A 80 14.39 24.30 -19.13
N THR A 81 13.33 24.33 -19.93
CA THR A 81 11.99 24.75 -19.48
C THR A 81 11.00 23.58 -19.37
N GLY A 82 9.86 23.80 -18.70
CA GLY A 82 8.83 22.79 -18.52
C GLY A 82 9.34 21.51 -17.85
N CYS A 83 9.09 20.36 -18.47
CA CYS A 83 9.53 19.04 -18.03
C CYS A 83 11.06 18.87 -18.05
N TYR A 84 11.78 19.65 -18.87
CA TYR A 84 13.24 19.61 -18.94
C TYR A 84 13.94 20.45 -17.86
N LYS A 85 13.20 21.15 -16.97
CA LYS A 85 13.79 21.87 -15.83
C LYS A 85 14.57 20.98 -14.85
N CYS A 86 14.23 19.68 -14.82
CA CYS A 86 14.85 18.71 -13.91
C CYS A 86 15.85 17.78 -14.62
N HIS A 87 15.97 17.90 -15.94
CA HIS A 87 16.93 17.16 -16.74
C HIS A 87 18.35 17.69 -16.48
N THR A 88 19.36 16.83 -16.48
CA THR A 88 20.74 17.22 -16.20
C THR A 88 21.70 16.77 -17.29
N ASP A 89 22.46 17.72 -17.83
CA ASP A 89 23.55 17.50 -18.78
C ASP A 89 24.93 17.59 -18.13
N SER A 90 24.97 17.56 -16.79
CA SER A 90 26.16 17.82 -15.99
C SER A 90 26.30 16.85 -14.82
N CYS A 91 27.51 16.30 -14.65
CA CYS A 91 27.81 15.51 -13.46
C CYS A 91 27.73 16.34 -12.17
N THR A 92 27.92 17.67 -12.25
CA THR A 92 27.98 18.55 -11.08
C THR A 92 26.61 18.96 -10.54
N SER A 93 25.53 18.72 -11.29
CA SER A 93 24.16 18.88 -10.78
C SER A 93 23.87 17.92 -9.63
N CYS A 94 24.54 16.75 -9.62
CA CYS A 94 24.47 15.80 -8.52
C CYS A 94 25.75 15.80 -7.69
N HIS A 95 26.92 15.82 -8.33
CA HIS A 95 28.20 15.82 -7.64
C HIS A 95 28.69 17.26 -7.40
N HIS A 96 28.10 17.94 -6.42
CA HIS A 96 28.39 19.35 -6.13
C HIS A 96 29.89 19.61 -6.00
N VAL A 97 30.35 20.70 -6.60
CA VAL A 97 31.76 21.10 -6.61
C VAL A 97 32.10 21.68 -5.24
N LYS A 98 33.14 21.14 -4.58
CA LYS A 98 33.54 21.65 -3.27
C LYS A 98 34.13 23.05 -3.38
N GLU A 99 33.86 23.91 -2.40
CA GLU A 99 34.42 25.25 -2.31
C GLU A 99 35.96 25.22 -2.46
N GLY A 100 36.49 26.07 -3.34
CA GLY A 100 37.91 26.15 -3.66
C GLY A 100 38.41 25.14 -4.70
N SER A 101 37.54 24.28 -5.24
CA SER A 101 37.89 23.38 -6.33
C SER A 101 38.10 24.14 -7.64
N HIS A 102 39.16 23.80 -8.37
CA HIS A 102 39.48 24.39 -9.66
C HIS A 102 39.95 23.30 -10.63
N MET A 103 39.41 23.33 -11.86
CA MET A 103 39.81 22.42 -12.93
C MET A 103 41.33 22.46 -13.15
N GLY A 104 41.97 21.30 -13.13
CA GLY A 104 43.40 21.14 -13.44
C GLY A 104 44.37 21.32 -12.27
N GLN A 105 43.91 21.64 -11.05
CA GLN A 105 44.80 21.69 -9.87
C GLN A 105 44.25 20.94 -8.65
N ASN A 106 42.94 21.01 -8.37
CA ASN A 106 42.24 20.28 -7.30
C ASN A 106 40.74 20.26 -7.64
N PHE A 107 40.32 19.45 -8.59
CA PHE A 107 38.90 19.33 -8.94
C PHE A 107 38.25 18.26 -8.04
N ASN A 108 37.62 18.70 -6.94
CA ASN A 108 36.98 17.82 -5.97
C ASN A 108 35.46 18.05 -5.95
N ILE A 109 34.73 16.95 -6.00
CA ILE A 109 33.27 16.91 -5.90
C ILE A 109 32.86 16.16 -4.63
N ILE A 110 31.61 16.34 -4.19
CA ILE A 110 31.02 15.48 -3.14
C ILE A 110 31.00 14.04 -3.65
N THR A 111 31.59 13.14 -2.87
CA THR A 111 31.62 11.70 -3.15
C THR A 111 30.57 10.96 -2.32
N PRO A 112 30.17 9.73 -2.71
CA PRO A 112 29.08 9.01 -2.04
C PRO A 112 29.25 8.82 -0.53
N ASP A 113 30.48 8.80 -0.01
CA ASP A 113 30.78 8.72 1.42
C ASP A 113 30.48 10.01 2.20
N GLU A 114 30.31 11.12 1.49
CA GLU A 114 29.97 12.44 2.03
C GLU A 114 28.50 12.81 1.79
N MET A 115 27.77 12.02 0.98
CA MET A 115 26.36 12.22 0.71
C MET A 115 25.53 11.74 1.91
N ASP A 116 24.76 12.65 2.49
CA ASP A 116 23.88 12.40 3.63
C ASP A 116 22.42 12.77 3.31
N GLU A 117 21.58 12.82 4.35
CA GLU A 117 20.17 13.17 4.25
C GLU A 117 19.96 14.59 3.73
N ALA A 118 20.75 15.56 4.20
CA ALA A 118 20.65 16.95 3.76
C ALA A 118 21.03 17.07 2.27
N PHE A 119 22.10 16.39 1.86
CA PHE A 119 22.47 16.31 0.45
C PHE A 119 21.36 15.68 -0.41
N MET A 120 20.74 14.59 0.04
CA MET A 120 19.64 13.95 -0.69
C MET A 120 18.44 14.91 -0.87
N GLU A 121 18.10 15.67 0.17
CA GLU A 121 17.02 16.66 0.12
C GLU A 121 17.36 17.84 -0.82
N GLU A 122 18.58 18.35 -0.76
CA GLU A 122 19.02 19.48 -1.59
C GLU A 122 19.26 19.10 -3.06
N THR A 123 19.61 17.84 -3.34
CA THR A 123 19.99 17.38 -4.69
C THR A 123 18.87 16.58 -5.35
N CYS A 124 18.48 15.46 -4.74
CA CYS A 124 17.53 14.52 -5.36
C CYS A 124 16.10 15.06 -5.23
N VAL A 125 15.71 15.50 -4.04
CA VAL A 125 14.35 16.02 -3.80
C VAL A 125 14.14 17.36 -4.52
N HIS A 126 15.19 18.13 -4.80
CA HIS A 126 15.11 19.33 -5.62
C HIS A 126 14.45 19.05 -6.98
N CYS A 127 14.86 18.00 -7.69
CA CYS A 127 14.23 17.63 -8.96
C CYS A 127 12.98 16.75 -8.77
N HIS A 128 13.00 15.84 -7.79
CA HIS A 128 11.89 14.92 -7.51
C HIS A 128 10.83 15.51 -6.56
N HIS A 129 10.71 16.85 -6.52
CA HIS A 129 9.84 17.57 -5.59
C HIS A 129 8.34 17.39 -5.89
N ALA A 130 7.98 16.93 -7.09
CA ALA A 130 6.59 16.94 -7.53
C ALA A 130 5.76 15.78 -6.94
N ARG A 131 6.42 14.68 -6.57
CA ARG A 131 5.77 13.48 -6.02
C ARG A 131 6.76 12.58 -5.29
N THR A 132 7.64 11.91 -6.03
CA THR A 132 8.44 10.78 -5.53
C THR A 132 9.37 11.14 -4.38
N GLY A 133 10.26 12.10 -4.57
CA GLY A 133 11.27 12.47 -3.56
C GLY A 133 10.65 13.10 -2.33
N VAL A 134 9.69 14.03 -2.52
CA VAL A 134 8.97 14.66 -1.39
C VAL A 134 8.16 13.65 -0.59
N ASN A 135 7.47 12.71 -1.24
CA ASN A 135 6.66 11.72 -0.53
C ASN A 135 7.53 10.77 0.32
N TYR A 136 8.73 10.42 -0.18
CA TYR A 136 9.70 9.61 0.57
C TYR A 136 10.06 10.24 1.93
N VAL A 137 10.31 11.55 1.93
CA VAL A 137 10.62 12.32 3.15
C VAL A 137 9.37 12.79 3.91
N GLY A 138 8.17 12.37 3.50
CA GLY A 138 6.91 12.65 4.19
C GLY A 138 6.29 14.00 3.90
N LEU A 139 6.66 14.63 2.78
CA LEU A 139 6.14 15.91 2.31
C LEU A 139 5.35 15.75 1.00
N ASN A 140 4.52 16.73 0.69
CA ASN A 140 3.84 16.85 -0.59
C ASN A 140 4.55 17.83 -1.53
N SER A 141 4.01 17.99 -2.74
CA SER A 141 4.56 18.93 -3.76
C SER A 141 4.60 20.41 -3.37
N LYS A 142 3.97 20.79 -2.25
CA LYS A 142 4.02 22.15 -1.68
C LYS A 142 4.99 22.25 -0.50
N GLY A 143 5.71 21.17 -0.17
CA GLY A 143 6.57 21.08 1.00
C GLY A 143 5.81 20.95 2.33
N GLU A 144 4.52 20.60 2.28
CA GLU A 144 3.70 20.39 3.49
C GLU A 144 3.69 18.91 3.88
N PRO A 145 3.59 18.56 5.18
CA PRO A 145 3.51 17.17 5.60
C PRO A 145 2.35 16.40 4.95
N THR A 146 2.62 15.17 4.52
CA THR A 146 1.57 14.25 4.09
C THR A 146 0.80 13.69 5.30
N PRO A 147 -0.43 13.18 5.12
CA PRO A 147 -1.18 12.60 6.22
C PRO A 147 -0.57 11.29 6.79
N TRP A 148 0.37 10.68 6.06
CA TRP A 148 0.92 9.35 6.37
C TRP A 148 2.36 9.45 6.90
N GLY A 149 2.98 10.63 6.80
CA GLY A 149 4.36 10.84 7.20
C GLY A 149 5.36 10.26 6.20
N PRO A 150 6.65 10.18 6.61
CA PRO A 150 7.72 9.67 5.76
C PRO A 150 7.67 8.15 5.57
N ASP A 151 8.32 7.69 4.51
CA ASP A 151 8.55 6.27 4.22
C ASP A 151 9.33 5.60 5.37
N VAL A 152 8.95 4.37 5.72
CA VAL A 152 9.60 3.60 6.79
C VAL A 152 11.10 3.45 6.54
N HIS A 153 11.53 3.27 5.29
CA HIS A 153 12.94 3.15 4.94
C HIS A 153 13.71 4.44 5.24
N TYR A 154 13.13 5.58 4.89
CA TYR A 154 13.71 6.89 5.23
C TYR A 154 13.81 7.06 6.75
N THR A 155 12.78 6.67 7.52
CA THR A 155 12.85 6.73 8.99
C THR A 155 13.92 5.82 9.61
N LYS A 156 14.41 4.82 8.86
CA LYS A 156 15.54 3.97 9.24
C LYS A 156 16.89 4.50 8.74
N GLY A 157 16.91 5.65 8.06
CA GLY A 157 18.11 6.30 7.55
C GLY A 157 18.60 5.75 6.21
N LEU A 158 17.71 5.13 5.41
CA LEU A 158 18.00 4.83 4.01
C LEU A 158 17.82 6.10 3.18
N LEU A 159 18.65 6.23 2.15
CA LEU A 159 18.70 7.33 1.20
C LEU A 159 18.33 6.81 -0.18
N CYS A 160 18.04 7.70 -1.13
CA CYS A 160 17.56 7.31 -2.47
C CYS A 160 18.45 6.25 -3.14
N TRP A 161 19.77 6.37 -3.01
CA TRP A 161 20.73 5.46 -3.64
C TRP A 161 20.96 4.13 -2.91
N ASP A 162 20.37 3.96 -1.71
CA ASP A 162 20.35 2.64 -1.07
C ASP A 162 19.38 1.69 -1.81
N CYS A 163 18.42 2.24 -2.56
CA CYS A 163 17.54 1.49 -3.47
C CYS A 163 17.82 1.76 -4.96
N HIS A 164 18.20 2.98 -5.33
CA HIS A 164 18.58 3.34 -6.70
C HIS A 164 20.10 3.22 -6.89
N THR A 165 20.52 2.12 -7.51
CA THR A 165 21.92 1.77 -7.72
C THR A 165 22.69 2.77 -8.62
N ASP A 166 24.02 2.68 -8.57
CA ASP A 166 24.93 3.45 -9.43
C ASP A 166 24.58 3.34 -10.93
N GLU A 167 24.15 2.16 -11.38
CA GLU A 167 23.74 1.90 -12.77
C GLU A 167 22.36 2.48 -13.11
N GLU A 168 21.44 2.56 -12.14
CA GLU A 168 20.14 3.21 -12.35
C GLU A 168 20.28 4.73 -12.49
N ILE A 169 21.14 5.33 -11.67
CA ILE A 169 21.35 6.79 -11.65
C ILE A 169 22.21 7.24 -12.83
N HIS A 170 23.37 6.61 -13.04
CA HIS A 170 24.29 6.97 -14.12
C HIS A 170 23.96 6.31 -15.45
N GLY A 171 22.97 5.42 -15.51
CA GLY A 171 22.69 4.61 -16.68
C GLY A 171 23.57 3.37 -16.81
N ASP A 172 23.03 2.35 -17.47
CA ASP A 172 23.71 1.10 -17.83
C ASP A 172 24.09 1.05 -19.32
N GLY A 173 23.86 2.16 -20.05
CA GLY A 173 24.03 2.27 -21.50
C GLY A 173 22.78 1.93 -22.32
N THR A 174 21.70 1.44 -21.68
CA THR A 174 20.41 1.18 -22.33
C THR A 174 19.57 2.45 -22.35
N LEU A 175 19.07 2.82 -23.52
CA LEU A 175 18.07 3.86 -23.65
C LEU A 175 16.68 3.27 -23.35
N TYR A 176 16.17 3.52 -22.15
CA TYR A 176 14.87 3.00 -21.70
C TYR A 176 13.71 3.86 -22.21
N SER A 177 12.67 3.21 -22.72
CA SER A 177 11.41 3.86 -23.13
C SER A 177 10.46 4.14 -21.96
N THR A 178 10.87 3.85 -20.73
CA THR A 178 10.08 4.10 -19.50
C THR A 178 10.97 3.90 -18.28
N GLU A 179 10.80 4.71 -17.25
CA GLU A 179 11.55 4.58 -16.00
C GLU A 179 11.31 3.25 -15.28
N LYS A 180 10.16 2.63 -15.52
CA LYS A 180 9.75 1.38 -14.87
C LYS A 180 10.61 0.18 -15.28
N LEU A 181 11.26 0.23 -16.44
CA LEU A 181 12.17 -0.82 -16.91
C LEU A 181 13.63 -0.60 -16.47
N ALA A 182 13.95 0.61 -16.02
CA ALA A 182 15.29 0.94 -15.53
C ALA A 182 15.52 0.46 -14.10
N VAL A 183 14.45 0.38 -13.28
CA VAL A 183 14.56 0.00 -11.87
C VAL A 183 15.06 -1.45 -11.72
N LYS A 184 16.08 -1.66 -10.88
CA LYS A 184 16.74 -2.96 -10.68
C LYS A 184 16.45 -3.59 -9.33
N ILE A 185 16.38 -2.77 -8.28
CA ILE A 185 16.10 -3.26 -6.93
C ILE A 185 14.61 -3.50 -6.74
N ARG A 186 14.26 -4.68 -6.25
CA ARG A 186 12.91 -5.08 -5.86
C ARG A 186 12.83 -5.29 -4.35
N CYS A 187 11.60 -5.27 -3.82
CA CYS A 187 11.35 -5.51 -2.40
C CYS A 187 11.94 -6.86 -1.96
N GLU A 188 11.81 -7.86 -2.82
CA GLU A 188 12.26 -9.24 -2.61
C GLU A 188 13.79 -9.36 -2.45
N ASP A 189 14.57 -8.47 -3.07
CA ASP A 189 16.04 -8.52 -2.99
C ASP A 189 16.54 -8.31 -1.55
N CYS A 190 15.74 -7.60 -0.74
CA CYS A 190 16.02 -7.33 0.68
C CYS A 190 15.10 -8.11 1.62
N HIS A 191 13.82 -8.21 1.31
CA HIS A 191 12.80 -8.77 2.20
C HIS A 191 12.54 -10.27 1.96
N LYS A 192 12.95 -10.86 0.83
CA LYS A 192 12.93 -12.33 0.61
C LYS A 192 14.34 -12.93 0.58
N ASN A 193 15.33 -12.19 1.07
CA ASN A 193 16.72 -12.60 1.13
C ASN A 193 17.25 -12.49 2.57
N PRO A 194 17.29 -13.61 3.32
CA PRO A 194 17.72 -13.60 4.72
C PRO A 194 19.16 -13.14 4.95
N SER A 195 19.99 -13.07 3.89
CA SER A 195 21.36 -12.58 3.96
C SER A 195 21.50 -11.10 3.57
N ALA A 196 20.41 -10.44 3.18
CA ALA A 196 20.44 -9.04 2.81
C ALA A 196 20.85 -8.17 4.00
N GLN A 197 21.70 -7.20 3.73
CA GLN A 197 22.14 -6.19 4.68
C GLN A 197 22.11 -4.84 3.98
N VAL A 198 21.40 -3.87 4.55
CA VAL A 198 21.34 -2.50 4.03
C VAL A 198 21.84 -1.56 5.11
N ARG A 199 22.93 -0.85 4.83
CA ARG A 199 23.63 0.01 5.81
C ARG A 199 23.95 -0.72 7.14
N GLY A 200 24.26 -2.01 7.08
CA GLY A 200 24.54 -2.85 8.25
C GLY A 200 23.30 -3.28 9.06
N MET A 201 22.10 -2.98 8.57
CA MET A 201 20.83 -3.44 9.15
C MET A 201 20.30 -4.65 8.39
N THR A 202 19.68 -5.57 9.13
CA THR A 202 18.97 -6.72 8.57
C THR A 202 17.51 -6.34 8.35
N PRO A 203 17.00 -6.34 7.11
CA PRO A 203 15.59 -6.02 6.82
C PRO A 203 14.64 -7.04 7.46
N THR A 204 13.44 -6.60 7.85
CA THR A 204 12.35 -7.52 8.21
C THR A 204 12.07 -8.46 7.05
N GLN A 205 12.08 -9.76 7.28
CA GLN A 205 11.88 -10.74 6.21
C GLN A 205 10.41 -11.04 5.98
N TRP A 206 10.05 -11.28 4.72
CA TRP A 206 8.79 -11.81 4.26
C TRP A 206 8.52 -13.14 4.94
N ASP A 207 7.31 -13.28 5.47
CA ASP A 207 6.90 -14.45 6.23
C ASP A 207 5.84 -15.25 5.44
N PRO A 208 6.15 -16.48 4.96
CA PRO A 208 5.20 -17.34 4.26
C PRO A 208 4.01 -17.79 5.12
N ASP A 209 4.12 -17.74 6.44
CA ASP A 209 3.07 -18.20 7.36
C ASP A 209 1.94 -17.17 7.48
N ILE A 210 2.20 -15.90 7.14
CA ILE A 210 1.18 -14.87 7.00
C ILE A 210 0.28 -15.21 5.80
N ALA A 211 -1.03 -15.37 6.06
CA ALA A 211 -1.99 -15.81 5.04
C ALA A 211 -2.01 -14.89 3.80
N ALA A 212 -1.96 -13.58 4.00
CA ALA A 212 -1.96 -12.60 2.91
C ALA A 212 -0.74 -12.80 1.99
N HIS A 213 0.46 -13.00 2.56
CA HIS A 213 1.66 -13.32 1.79
C HIS A 213 1.50 -14.59 0.98
N ARG A 214 1.02 -15.69 1.59
CA ARG A 214 0.84 -16.97 0.90
C ARG A 214 -0.18 -16.93 -0.24
N ILE A 215 -1.29 -16.22 -0.06
CA ILE A 215 -2.41 -16.19 -1.03
C ILE A 215 -2.06 -15.31 -2.24
N HIS A 216 -1.33 -14.21 -1.99
CA HIS A 216 -1.02 -13.18 -2.99
C HIS A 216 0.39 -13.27 -3.56
N ASP A 217 1.22 -14.22 -3.13
CA ASP A 217 2.58 -14.39 -3.66
C ASP A 217 2.59 -14.48 -5.19
N GLY A 218 3.34 -13.59 -5.83
CA GLY A 218 3.42 -13.48 -7.30
C GLY A 218 2.15 -12.97 -7.99
N LYS A 219 1.16 -12.45 -7.26
CA LYS A 219 -0.09 -11.91 -7.82
C LYS A 219 -0.34 -10.44 -7.48
N VAL A 220 0.19 -9.98 -6.35
CA VAL A 220 0.03 -8.61 -5.87
C VAL A 220 1.41 -8.06 -5.57
N ASP A 221 1.72 -6.89 -6.12
CA ASP A 221 2.96 -6.17 -5.85
C ASP A 221 3.05 -5.80 -4.36
N CYS A 222 4.25 -5.87 -3.77
CA CYS A 222 4.44 -5.58 -2.35
C CYS A 222 3.88 -4.21 -1.94
N ALA A 223 4.08 -3.18 -2.78
CA ALA A 223 3.65 -1.82 -2.48
C ALA A 223 2.14 -1.62 -2.60
N ALA A 224 1.42 -2.49 -3.31
CA ALA A 224 -0.05 -2.45 -3.33
C ALA A 224 -0.66 -2.71 -1.93
N CYS A 225 0.09 -3.38 -1.05
CA CYS A 225 -0.31 -3.65 0.34
C CYS A 225 0.47 -2.78 1.35
N HIS A 226 1.76 -2.55 1.09
CA HIS A 226 2.67 -1.90 2.04
C HIS A 226 2.86 -0.40 1.81
N ALA A 227 2.29 0.21 0.77
CA ALA A 227 2.29 1.67 0.66
C ALA A 227 1.16 2.27 1.49
N ALA A 228 1.42 3.37 2.20
CA ALA A 228 0.37 4.07 2.92
C ALA A 228 -0.67 4.76 2.01
N GLY A 229 -0.31 5.11 0.78
CA GLY A 229 -1.20 5.84 -0.12
C GLY A 229 -0.57 6.24 -1.47
N THR A 230 -1.27 7.09 -2.24
CA THR A 230 -0.68 7.77 -3.41
C THR A 230 -1.01 9.27 -3.45
N GLN A 231 -0.07 10.11 -3.90
CA GLN A 231 -0.34 11.52 -4.17
C GLN A 231 -0.91 11.68 -5.59
N ASN A 232 -2.21 11.91 -5.67
CA ASN A 232 -2.98 12.02 -6.91
C ASN A 232 -3.14 13.47 -7.34
N CYS A 233 -3.13 13.71 -8.65
CA CYS A 233 -3.26 15.05 -9.22
C CYS A 233 -4.53 15.13 -10.07
N TRP A 234 -5.42 16.05 -9.68
CA TRP A 234 -6.69 16.30 -10.36
C TRP A 234 -6.61 17.56 -11.20
N ASN A 235 -6.99 17.43 -12.47
CA ASN A 235 -7.00 18.49 -13.47
C ASN A 235 -5.67 19.24 -13.52
N CYS A 236 -4.62 18.55 -13.99
CA CYS A 236 -3.38 19.18 -14.39
C CYS A 236 -3.61 19.93 -15.70
N HIS A 237 -3.54 21.27 -15.65
CA HIS A 237 -3.78 22.14 -16.80
C HIS A 237 -2.52 22.21 -17.66
N ILE A 238 -2.51 21.44 -18.75
CA ILE A 238 -1.37 21.30 -19.66
C ILE A 238 -1.22 22.53 -20.55
N ASP A 239 -2.32 23.19 -20.90
CA ASP A 239 -2.35 24.46 -21.62
C ASP A 239 -1.63 25.57 -20.85
N ILE A 240 -1.86 25.67 -19.54
CA ILE A 240 -1.14 26.62 -18.67
C ILE A 240 0.34 26.26 -18.57
N LEU A 241 0.65 24.96 -18.39
CA LEU A 241 2.04 24.50 -18.35
C LEU A 241 2.81 24.84 -19.64
N LEU A 242 2.16 24.73 -20.80
CA LEU A 242 2.77 25.09 -22.09
C LEU A 242 2.91 26.60 -22.28
N ALA A 243 1.92 27.38 -21.84
CA ALA A 243 1.91 28.83 -22.03
C ALA A 243 2.83 29.59 -21.05
N GLU A 244 2.91 29.11 -19.82
CA GLU A 244 3.55 29.83 -18.70
C GLU A 244 4.74 29.07 -18.10
N GLY A 245 4.93 27.79 -18.43
CA GLY A 245 5.98 26.96 -17.85
C GLY A 245 5.74 26.59 -16.38
N GLU A 246 4.52 26.82 -15.89
CA GLU A 246 4.09 26.56 -14.51
C GLU A 246 3.09 25.40 -14.45
N LYS A 247 3.35 24.45 -13.55
CA LYS A 247 2.44 23.32 -13.33
C LYS A 247 1.28 23.75 -12.44
N VAL A 248 0.08 23.80 -13.00
CA VAL A 248 -1.15 24.10 -12.27
C VAL A 248 -2.02 22.84 -12.16
N VAL A 249 -2.42 22.52 -10.93
CA VAL A 249 -3.35 21.43 -10.61
C VAL A 249 -4.48 21.99 -9.75
N ASP A 250 -5.73 21.62 -10.04
CA ASP A 250 -6.88 22.08 -9.25
C ASP A 250 -6.84 21.50 -7.82
N LYS A 251 -6.49 20.22 -7.71
CA LYS A 251 -6.47 19.51 -6.43
C LYS A 251 -5.40 18.43 -6.41
N VAL A 252 -4.75 18.30 -5.25
CA VAL A 252 -3.92 17.15 -4.89
C VAL A 252 -4.67 16.36 -3.81
N THR A 253 -4.80 15.04 -3.99
CA THR A 253 -5.43 14.17 -2.98
C THR A 253 -4.48 13.08 -2.51
N PHE A 254 -4.73 12.65 -1.27
CA PHE A 254 -3.98 11.62 -0.56
C PHE A 254 -4.87 10.49 -0.06
N ASP A 255 -6.19 10.67 -0.11
CA ASP A 255 -7.18 9.71 0.38
C ASP A 255 -7.56 8.66 -0.67
N ASP A 256 -7.17 8.91 -1.93
CA ASP A 256 -7.42 8.01 -3.05
C ASP A 256 -6.22 7.06 -3.24
N PHE A 257 -6.51 5.77 -3.33
CA PHE A 257 -5.51 4.74 -3.63
C PHE A 257 -6.06 3.84 -4.71
N TYR A 258 -5.37 3.76 -5.84
CA TYR A 258 -5.82 3.00 -6.99
C TYR A 258 -4.93 1.80 -7.24
N LEU A 259 -5.55 0.73 -7.72
CA LEU A 259 -4.91 -0.52 -8.09
C LEU A 259 -5.22 -0.84 -9.54
N ILE A 260 -4.21 -1.19 -10.33
CA ILE A 260 -4.35 -1.64 -11.72
C ILE A 260 -3.68 -3.01 -11.91
N LYS A 261 -3.85 -3.60 -13.09
CA LYS A 261 -3.01 -4.73 -13.53
C LYS A 261 -1.70 -4.13 -14.05
N GLY A 262 -0.61 -4.35 -13.34
CA GLY A 262 0.74 -3.92 -13.74
C GLY A 262 1.23 -4.69 -14.96
N PHE A 263 2.27 -4.18 -15.63
CA PHE A 263 2.77 -4.79 -16.87
C PHE A 263 3.32 -6.21 -16.71
N GLU A 264 3.77 -6.57 -15.50
CA GLU A 264 4.21 -7.94 -15.16
C GLU A 264 3.03 -8.86 -14.79
N GLY A 265 1.78 -8.37 -14.83
CA GLY A 265 0.56 -9.14 -14.59
C GLY A 265 0.07 -9.15 -13.13
N GLU A 266 0.79 -8.51 -12.23
CA GLU A 266 0.45 -8.35 -10.82
C GLU A 266 -0.55 -7.21 -10.57
N VAL A 267 -1.32 -7.28 -9.48
CA VAL A 267 -2.08 -6.13 -8.98
C VAL A 267 -1.11 -5.14 -8.38
N LYS A 268 -1.09 -3.91 -8.88
CA LYS A 268 -0.09 -2.89 -8.53
C LYS A 268 -0.72 -1.54 -8.25
N ALA A 269 -0.09 -0.78 -7.36
CA ALA A 269 -0.50 0.57 -7.08
C ALA A 269 -0.42 1.45 -8.34
N ALA A 270 -1.33 2.41 -8.43
CA ALA A 270 -1.35 3.41 -9.47
C ALA A 270 -1.67 4.78 -8.89
N TYR A 271 -1.05 5.81 -9.45
CA TYR A 271 -1.55 7.16 -9.26
C TYR A 271 -2.53 7.50 -10.38
N SER A 272 -3.56 8.25 -10.04
CA SER A 272 -4.41 8.90 -11.02
C SER A 272 -3.82 10.23 -11.45
N MET A 273 -3.94 10.51 -12.74
CA MET A 273 -3.63 11.82 -13.31
C MET A 273 -4.74 12.19 -14.28
N TRP A 274 -5.42 13.28 -13.95
CA TRP A 274 -6.45 13.86 -14.79
C TRP A 274 -5.84 15.09 -15.41
N THR A 275 -5.71 15.12 -16.72
CA THR A 275 -5.10 16.22 -17.45
C THR A 275 -6.17 16.96 -18.23
N VAL A 276 -6.01 18.28 -18.30
CA VAL A 276 -6.89 19.18 -19.05
C VAL A 276 -6.03 19.91 -20.06
N TYR A 277 -6.52 20.01 -21.29
CA TYR A 277 -5.90 20.79 -22.34
C TYR A 277 -7.01 21.44 -23.17
N GLU A 278 -7.11 22.77 -23.08
CA GLU A 278 -8.25 23.52 -23.63
C GLU A 278 -9.60 22.94 -23.16
N ASP A 279 -10.46 22.52 -24.07
CA ASP A 279 -11.78 21.95 -23.77
C ASP A 279 -11.74 20.41 -23.58
N MET A 280 -10.55 19.80 -23.61
CA MET A 280 -10.36 18.34 -23.56
C MET A 280 -9.85 17.88 -22.19
N GLN A 281 -10.23 16.66 -21.81
CA GLN A 281 -9.78 16.03 -20.58
C GLN A 281 -9.36 14.59 -20.85
N HIS A 282 -8.19 14.20 -20.36
CA HIS A 282 -7.72 12.82 -20.34
C HIS A 282 -7.64 12.31 -18.90
N LYS A 283 -7.93 11.02 -18.73
CA LYS A 283 -7.90 10.33 -17.43
C LYS A 283 -7.05 9.09 -17.56
N GLY A 284 -5.94 9.09 -16.83
CA GLY A 284 -5.02 7.96 -16.79
C GLY A 284 -4.73 7.50 -15.36
N TRP A 285 -4.47 6.20 -15.23
CA TRP A 285 -3.91 5.59 -14.03
C TRP A 285 -2.53 5.04 -14.36
N GLY A 286 -1.50 5.72 -13.88
CA GLY A 286 -0.12 5.32 -14.09
C GLY A 286 0.30 4.28 -13.06
N GLU A 287 0.74 3.12 -13.53
CA GLU A 287 1.42 2.14 -12.66
C GLU A 287 2.54 2.84 -11.89
N TYR A 288 2.65 2.53 -10.61
CA TYR A 288 3.50 3.30 -9.71
C TYR A 288 3.98 2.45 -8.54
N THR A 289 5.21 2.72 -8.10
CA THR A 289 5.73 2.25 -6.81
C THR A 289 5.74 3.44 -5.86
N PRO A 290 4.76 3.54 -4.95
CA PRO A 290 4.70 4.65 -3.99
C PRO A 290 5.91 4.66 -3.08
N HIS A 291 6.55 5.82 -2.96
CA HIS A 291 7.68 6.04 -2.05
C HIS A 291 7.16 6.41 -0.66
N THR A 292 6.27 5.58 -0.14
CA THR A 292 5.53 5.81 1.10
C THR A 292 5.26 4.49 1.80
N ILE A 293 6.24 3.59 1.76
CA ILE A 293 6.15 2.27 2.32
C ILE A 293 6.07 2.34 3.84
N THR A 294 5.25 1.49 4.43
CA THR A 294 5.01 1.39 5.86
C THR A 294 5.34 -0.01 6.38
N ASP A 295 5.56 -0.12 7.69
CA ASP A 295 5.66 -1.41 8.39
C ASP A 295 4.29 -2.06 8.64
N GLU A 296 3.22 -1.27 8.69
CA GLU A 296 1.84 -1.75 8.76
C GLU A 296 1.21 -1.80 7.36
N PRO A 297 0.87 -2.99 6.82
CA PRO A 297 0.18 -3.12 5.54
C PRO A 297 -1.31 -2.79 5.63
N HIS A 298 -1.94 -2.53 4.48
CA HIS A 298 -3.39 -2.50 4.36
C HIS A 298 -4.03 -3.83 4.76
N ASP A 299 -5.23 -3.76 5.36
CA ASP A 299 -6.00 -4.94 5.69
C ASP A 299 -6.78 -5.49 4.48
N CYS A 300 -7.33 -6.71 4.60
CA CYS A 300 -8.08 -7.34 3.52
C CYS A 300 -9.29 -6.51 3.07
N SER A 301 -9.94 -5.78 3.99
CA SER A 301 -11.16 -5.02 3.69
C SER A 301 -10.86 -3.77 2.86
N PHE A 302 -9.63 -3.27 2.91
CA PHE A 302 -9.18 -2.19 2.04
C PHE A 302 -9.34 -2.57 0.55
N CYS A 303 -8.96 -3.80 0.18
CA CYS A 303 -8.97 -4.28 -1.20
C CYS A 303 -10.20 -5.13 -1.57
N HIS A 304 -10.81 -5.80 -0.59
CA HIS A 304 -11.90 -6.75 -0.80
C HIS A 304 -13.22 -6.33 -0.14
N GLY A 305 -13.27 -5.19 0.55
CA GLY A 305 -14.49 -4.70 1.19
C GLY A 305 -15.53 -4.18 0.20
N VAL A 306 -16.72 -3.87 0.73
CA VAL A 306 -17.87 -3.37 -0.07
C VAL A 306 -17.58 -2.08 -0.82
N ASP A 307 -16.70 -1.23 -0.28
CA ASP A 307 -16.29 0.04 -0.89
C ASP A 307 -14.97 -0.10 -1.69
N ALA A 308 -14.42 -1.31 -1.81
CA ALA A 308 -13.14 -1.49 -2.49
C ALA A 308 -13.23 -1.33 -4.01
N ALA A 309 -14.43 -1.46 -4.59
CA ALA A 309 -14.66 -1.27 -6.02
C ALA A 309 -14.14 0.07 -6.54
N SER A 310 -14.19 1.15 -5.74
CA SER A 310 -13.71 2.47 -6.16
C SER A 310 -12.19 2.57 -6.31
N ARG A 311 -11.44 1.59 -5.80
CA ARG A 311 -9.97 1.51 -5.91
C ARG A 311 -9.52 0.88 -7.22
N TYR A 312 -10.41 0.15 -7.90
CA TYR A 312 -10.10 -0.54 -9.14
C TYR A 312 -10.74 0.21 -10.31
N PRO A 313 -10.02 1.14 -10.96
CA PRO A 313 -10.47 1.69 -12.22
C PRO A 313 -10.74 0.58 -13.24
N VAL A 314 -11.90 0.67 -13.89
CA VAL A 314 -12.35 -0.33 -14.86
C VAL A 314 -12.21 0.15 -16.30
N GLU A 315 -12.15 -0.79 -17.23
CA GLU A 315 -12.15 -0.52 -18.67
C GLU A 315 -13.28 0.47 -19.05
N GLY A 316 -12.94 1.48 -19.85
CA GLY A 316 -13.85 2.56 -20.24
C GLY A 316 -13.90 3.76 -19.28
N ALA A 317 -13.27 3.69 -18.10
CA ALA A 317 -13.14 4.85 -17.20
C ALA A 317 -12.03 5.83 -17.63
N GLY A 318 -11.09 5.37 -18.45
CA GLY A 318 -9.90 6.06 -18.93
C GLY A 318 -8.85 5.02 -19.35
N GLU A 319 -7.57 5.35 -19.17
CA GLU A 319 -6.46 4.52 -19.64
C GLU A 319 -5.53 4.04 -18.51
N ALA A 320 -4.94 2.86 -18.67
CA ALA A 320 -3.81 2.44 -17.86
C ALA A 320 -2.52 2.97 -18.52
N LEU A 321 -1.69 3.67 -17.75
CA LEU A 321 -0.43 4.23 -18.22
C LEU A 321 0.75 3.41 -17.67
N GLY A 322 1.63 2.97 -18.55
CA GLY A 322 2.79 2.17 -18.20
C GLY A 322 3.34 1.36 -19.36
N PRO A 323 4.25 0.42 -19.08
CA PRO A 323 4.84 -0.45 -20.08
C PRO A 323 3.75 -1.36 -20.68
N GLU A 324 4.06 -1.93 -21.84
CA GLU A 324 3.16 -2.87 -22.51
C GLU A 324 2.77 -4.02 -21.55
N GLY A 325 1.47 -4.22 -21.37
CA GLY A 325 0.91 -5.18 -20.41
C GLY A 325 0.10 -4.53 -19.29
N ALA A 326 0.37 -3.26 -18.97
CA ALA A 326 -0.42 -2.53 -17.97
C ALA A 326 -1.86 -2.35 -18.46
N ALA A 327 -2.84 -2.62 -17.59
CA ALA A 327 -4.26 -2.64 -17.97
C ALA A 327 -5.19 -2.29 -16.81
N LEU A 328 -6.38 -1.78 -17.15
CA LEU A 328 -7.48 -1.61 -16.20
C LEU A 328 -8.23 -2.93 -16.02
N PHE A 329 -8.94 -3.07 -14.90
CA PHE A 329 -9.76 -4.25 -14.62
C PHE A 329 -11.07 -4.22 -15.42
N THR A 330 -11.66 -5.38 -15.67
CA THR A 330 -13.05 -5.46 -16.11
C THR A 330 -13.99 -5.32 -14.91
N SER A 331 -15.24 -4.90 -15.14
CA SER A 331 -16.23 -4.85 -14.05
C SER A 331 -16.44 -6.22 -13.39
N ASP A 332 -16.42 -7.29 -14.19
CA ASP A 332 -16.53 -8.67 -13.68
C ASP A 332 -15.33 -9.02 -12.79
N GLU A 333 -14.10 -8.69 -13.20
CA GLU A 333 -12.90 -8.90 -12.37
C GLU A 333 -13.02 -8.18 -11.01
N VAL A 334 -13.48 -6.92 -11.01
CA VAL A 334 -13.67 -6.15 -9.78
C VAL A 334 -14.74 -6.78 -8.91
N GLU A 335 -15.88 -7.23 -9.47
CA GLU A 335 -16.92 -7.91 -8.71
C GLU A 335 -16.40 -9.19 -8.03
N HIS A 336 -15.49 -9.93 -8.67
CA HIS A 336 -14.86 -11.11 -8.06
C HIS A 336 -13.82 -10.76 -6.99
N LEU A 337 -13.17 -9.59 -7.09
CA LEU A 337 -12.24 -9.09 -6.08
C LEU A 337 -12.96 -8.52 -4.87
N THR A 338 -14.12 -7.89 -5.07
CA THR A 338 -14.91 -7.29 -4.00
C THR A 338 -15.84 -8.32 -3.39
N VAL A 339 -15.66 -8.57 -2.10
CA VAL A 339 -16.41 -9.59 -1.37
C VAL A 339 -17.36 -8.88 -0.40
N VAL A 340 -18.62 -9.29 -0.36
CA VAL A 340 -19.55 -8.76 0.65
C VAL A 340 -19.05 -9.23 2.02
N ALA A 341 -18.93 -8.34 3.00
CA ALA A 341 -18.35 -8.63 4.32
C ALA A 341 -18.95 -9.89 5.03
N SER A 342 -20.15 -10.33 4.64
CA SER A 342 -20.77 -11.58 5.08
C SER A 342 -20.06 -12.86 4.61
N GLU A 343 -19.31 -12.82 3.52
CA GLU A 343 -18.52 -13.97 3.04
C GLU A 343 -17.15 -14.05 3.72
N PHE A 344 -16.68 -12.94 4.32
CA PHE A 344 -15.55 -12.97 5.24
C PHE A 344 -15.90 -13.52 6.63
N SER A 345 -17.18 -13.51 7.04
CA SER A 345 -17.61 -14.23 8.26
C SER A 345 -17.56 -15.76 8.11
N ASP A 346 -17.65 -16.27 6.88
CA ASP A 346 -17.32 -17.67 6.52
C ASP A 346 -15.85 -17.81 6.06
N GLY A 347 -15.11 -16.70 6.04
CA GLY A 347 -13.81 -16.46 5.41
C GLY A 347 -12.61 -17.19 6.01
N CYS A 348 -12.84 -18.08 6.95
CA CYS A 348 -11.80 -18.95 7.46
C CYS A 348 -11.48 -20.07 6.44
N SER A 349 -12.48 -20.53 5.64
CA SER A 349 -12.29 -21.56 4.61
C SER A 349 -11.44 -21.12 3.42
N VAL A 350 -11.51 -19.84 3.06
CA VAL A 350 -10.75 -19.23 1.95
C VAL A 350 -9.31 -18.94 2.37
N CYS A 351 -9.09 -18.49 3.60
CA CYS A 351 -7.77 -18.06 4.09
C CYS A 351 -6.93 -19.20 4.69
N HIS A 352 -7.57 -20.20 5.30
CA HIS A 352 -6.94 -21.38 5.88
C HIS A 352 -7.90 -22.58 5.82
N SER A 353 -7.82 -23.41 4.79
CA SER A 353 -8.72 -24.56 4.60
C SER A 353 -8.91 -25.41 5.87
N ASP A 354 -7.84 -25.70 6.61
CA ASP A 354 -7.88 -26.46 7.88
C ASP A 354 -8.46 -25.65 9.06
N LEU A 355 -8.06 -24.38 9.21
CA LEU A 355 -8.57 -23.51 10.28
C LEU A 355 -10.05 -23.16 10.06
N GLY A 356 -10.46 -23.03 8.79
CA GLY A 356 -11.84 -22.77 8.40
C GLY A 356 -12.76 -23.94 8.65
N ALA A 357 -12.31 -25.16 8.33
CA ALA A 357 -13.02 -26.37 8.69
C ALA A 357 -13.17 -26.48 10.22
N ALA A 358 -12.08 -26.27 10.97
CA ALA A 358 -12.09 -26.31 12.43
C ALA A 358 -12.99 -25.22 13.04
N PHE A 359 -13.03 -24.04 12.45
CA PHE A 359 -13.86 -22.93 12.90
C PHE A 359 -15.35 -23.21 12.70
N SER A 360 -15.72 -23.68 11.50
CA SER A 360 -17.10 -24.07 11.19
C SER A 360 -17.58 -25.22 12.09
N GLU A 361 -16.72 -26.22 12.31
CA GLU A 361 -17.01 -27.30 13.26
C GLU A 361 -17.20 -26.78 14.69
N ALA A 362 -16.28 -25.95 15.18
CA ALA A 362 -16.34 -25.39 16.53
C ALA A 362 -17.61 -24.55 16.73
N GLN A 363 -17.96 -23.69 15.77
CA GLN A 363 -19.16 -22.87 15.84
C GLN A 363 -20.43 -23.74 15.91
N GLY A 364 -20.56 -24.72 15.01
CA GLY A 364 -21.72 -25.63 15.00
C GLY A 364 -21.87 -26.40 16.31
N LYS A 365 -20.76 -26.93 16.85
CA LYS A 365 -20.75 -27.66 18.12
C LYS A 365 -21.08 -26.77 19.32
N VAL A 366 -20.54 -25.55 19.39
CA VAL A 366 -20.83 -24.61 20.47
C VAL A 366 -22.30 -24.20 20.47
N GLU A 367 -22.88 -23.91 19.30
CA GLU A 367 -24.31 -23.62 19.16
C GLU A 367 -25.18 -24.80 19.60
N ALA A 368 -24.82 -26.02 19.17
CA ALA A 368 -25.50 -27.25 19.59
C ALA A 368 -25.41 -27.48 21.10
N ALA A 369 -24.23 -27.26 21.71
CA ALA A 369 -24.01 -27.42 23.14
C ALA A 369 -24.85 -26.44 23.97
N LEU A 370 -24.92 -25.17 23.57
CA LEU A 370 -25.76 -24.16 24.23
C LEU A 370 -27.24 -24.53 24.17
N LYS A 371 -27.71 -24.98 23.00
CA LYS A 371 -29.09 -25.46 22.80
C LYS A 371 -29.37 -26.72 23.63
N ALA A 372 -28.42 -27.65 23.73
CA ALA A 372 -28.56 -28.86 24.55
C ALA A 372 -28.68 -28.52 26.05
N VAL A 373 -27.98 -27.49 26.54
CA VAL A 373 -28.12 -26.99 27.92
C VAL A 373 -29.52 -26.42 28.17
N GLU A 374 -30.03 -25.58 27.26
CA GLU A 374 -31.38 -25.02 27.37
C GLU A 374 -32.46 -26.11 27.42
N VAL A 375 -32.28 -27.12 26.59
CA VAL A 375 -33.15 -28.29 26.50
C VAL A 375 -33.08 -29.16 27.77
N ALA A 376 -31.89 -29.45 28.27
CA ALA A 376 -31.71 -30.21 29.52
C ALA A 376 -32.29 -29.45 30.73
N SER A 377 -32.13 -28.12 30.76
CA SER A 377 -32.73 -27.27 31.79
C SER A 377 -34.26 -27.33 31.75
N SER A 378 -34.84 -27.27 30.54
CA SER A 378 -36.29 -27.38 30.34
C SER A 378 -36.85 -28.76 30.74
N ALA A 379 -36.02 -29.80 30.72
CA ALA A 379 -36.36 -31.14 31.20
C ALA A 379 -36.20 -31.30 32.72
N GLY A 380 -35.79 -30.25 33.44
CA GLY A 380 -35.63 -30.27 34.90
C GLY A 380 -34.29 -30.82 35.40
N ALA A 381 -33.30 -31.01 34.51
CA ALA A 381 -31.96 -31.42 34.92
C ALA A 381 -31.20 -30.28 35.61
N ASP A 382 -30.32 -30.61 36.57
CA ASP A 382 -29.31 -29.67 37.06
C ASP A 382 -28.25 -29.48 35.97
N VAL A 383 -28.20 -28.27 35.42
CA VAL A 383 -27.33 -27.90 34.30
C VAL A 383 -26.25 -26.90 34.69
N ALA A 384 -26.00 -26.64 35.98
CA ALA A 384 -25.06 -25.60 36.39
C ALA A 384 -23.64 -25.81 35.81
N ASP A 385 -23.14 -27.05 35.89
CA ASP A 385 -21.83 -27.43 35.32
C ASP A 385 -21.84 -27.38 33.78
N LEU A 386 -22.91 -27.89 33.15
CA LEU A 386 -23.06 -27.90 31.69
C LEU A 386 -23.12 -26.49 31.11
N SER A 387 -23.86 -25.59 31.76
CA SER A 387 -23.98 -24.19 31.39
C SER A 387 -22.64 -23.46 31.53
N SER A 388 -21.89 -23.73 32.60
CA SER A 388 -20.53 -23.21 32.79
C SER A 388 -19.60 -23.63 31.64
N LYS A 389 -19.58 -24.94 31.32
CA LYS A 389 -18.75 -25.47 30.23
C LYS A 389 -19.16 -24.97 28.85
N ALA A 390 -20.46 -24.85 28.56
CA ALA A 390 -20.94 -24.28 27.30
C ALA A 390 -20.54 -22.81 27.13
N ASN A 391 -20.55 -22.04 28.22
CA ASN A 391 -20.05 -20.67 28.22
C ASN A 391 -18.53 -20.61 28.03
N GLN A 392 -17.77 -21.53 28.62
CA GLN A 392 -16.32 -21.64 28.37
C GLN A 392 -16.02 -22.00 26.90
N ALA A 393 -16.79 -22.91 26.31
CA ALA A 393 -16.66 -23.25 24.89
C ALA A 393 -16.91 -22.04 23.99
N LYS A 394 -17.95 -21.25 24.31
CA LYS A 394 -18.23 -19.97 23.64
C LYS A 394 -17.10 -18.97 23.81
N GLN A 395 -16.52 -18.86 25.00
CA GLN A 395 -15.40 -17.95 25.25
C GLN A 395 -14.16 -18.35 24.46
N ALA A 396 -13.85 -19.65 24.38
CA ALA A 396 -12.74 -20.18 23.58
C ALA A 396 -12.94 -19.90 22.07
N LEU A 397 -14.18 -20.00 21.56
CA LEU A 397 -14.51 -19.64 20.19
C LEU A 397 -14.28 -18.14 19.91
N GLU A 398 -14.66 -17.26 20.83
CA GLU A 398 -14.39 -15.82 20.70
C GLU A 398 -12.89 -15.48 20.82
N GLU A 399 -12.15 -16.19 21.66
CA GLU A 399 -10.69 -16.07 21.75
C GLU A 399 -10.00 -16.51 20.45
N ALA A 400 -10.48 -17.59 19.83
CA ALA A 400 -9.99 -18.04 18.52
C ALA A 400 -10.22 -16.97 17.44
N LYS A 401 -11.40 -16.35 17.40
CA LYS A 401 -11.69 -15.22 16.50
C LYS A 401 -10.72 -14.06 16.67
N ALA A 402 -10.42 -13.69 17.92
CA ALA A 402 -9.53 -12.58 18.22
C ALA A 402 -8.07 -12.85 17.82
N LYS A 403 -7.63 -14.12 17.83
CA LYS A 403 -6.27 -14.53 17.49
C LYS A 403 -6.07 -14.86 16.02
N LEU A 404 -7.14 -15.04 15.26
CA LEU A 404 -7.13 -15.64 13.91
C LEU A 404 -6.05 -15.08 12.97
N HIS A 405 -5.87 -13.77 12.95
CA HIS A 405 -4.92 -13.09 12.05
C HIS A 405 -3.58 -12.73 12.70
N LYS A 406 -3.44 -12.90 14.02
CA LYS A 406 -2.26 -12.48 14.80
C LYS A 406 -1.43 -13.67 15.28
N ASP A 407 -2.08 -14.80 15.54
CA ASP A 407 -1.49 -16.05 16.02
C ASP A 407 -2.34 -17.24 15.57
N PRO A 408 -2.14 -17.74 14.32
CA PRO A 408 -2.91 -18.86 13.79
C PRO A 408 -2.77 -20.15 14.62
N SER A 409 -1.62 -20.36 15.26
CA SER A 409 -1.34 -21.53 16.10
C SER A 409 -2.13 -21.49 17.42
N GLY A 410 -2.19 -20.31 18.03
CA GLY A 410 -3.02 -20.05 19.20
C GLY A 410 -4.51 -20.05 18.88
N ALA A 411 -4.90 -19.60 17.68
CA ALA A 411 -6.27 -19.70 17.20
C ALA A 411 -6.72 -21.17 17.04
N MET A 412 -5.90 -22.01 16.41
CA MET A 412 -6.17 -23.45 16.29
C MET A 412 -6.29 -24.13 17.65
N SER A 413 -5.41 -23.79 18.60
CA SER A 413 -5.47 -24.32 19.96
C SER A 413 -6.78 -23.94 20.69
N ALA A 414 -7.22 -22.69 20.52
CA ALA A 414 -8.49 -22.22 21.08
C ALA A 414 -9.72 -22.90 20.41
N LEU A 415 -9.67 -23.15 19.10
CA LEU A 415 -10.71 -23.90 18.38
C LEU A 415 -10.83 -25.35 18.88
N GLN A 416 -9.71 -26.04 19.06
CA GLN A 416 -9.70 -27.40 19.61
C GLN A 416 -10.27 -27.44 21.04
N GLN A 417 -9.97 -26.43 21.86
CA GLN A 417 -10.54 -26.29 23.19
C GLN A 417 -12.06 -26.07 23.14
N ALA A 418 -12.55 -25.20 22.25
CA ALA A 418 -13.98 -24.95 22.06
C ALA A 418 -14.72 -26.24 21.67
N ILE A 419 -14.18 -26.99 20.70
CA ILE A 419 -14.73 -28.28 20.25
C ILE A 419 -14.78 -29.29 21.40
N SER A 420 -13.67 -29.47 22.12
CA SER A 420 -13.60 -30.43 23.24
C SER A 420 -14.63 -30.14 24.33
N LEU A 421 -14.78 -28.87 24.71
CA LEU A 421 -15.75 -28.46 25.73
C LEU A 421 -17.20 -28.65 25.24
N ALA A 422 -17.48 -28.34 23.98
CA ALA A 422 -18.79 -28.54 23.39
C ALA A 422 -19.17 -30.03 23.31
N ASP A 423 -18.25 -30.91 22.91
CA ASP A 423 -18.46 -32.36 22.85
C ASP A 423 -18.73 -32.95 24.26
N GLU A 424 -18.03 -32.46 25.30
CA GLU A 424 -18.32 -32.83 26.69
C GLU A 424 -19.74 -32.46 27.10
N VAL A 425 -20.18 -31.24 26.77
CA VAL A 425 -21.53 -30.76 27.08
C VAL A 425 -22.58 -31.59 26.35
N LEU A 426 -22.40 -31.87 25.06
CA LEU A 426 -23.33 -32.66 24.25
C LEU A 426 -23.48 -34.09 24.81
N GLY A 427 -22.35 -34.74 25.15
CA GLY A 427 -22.35 -36.07 25.74
C GLY A 427 -23.02 -36.13 27.11
N ALA A 428 -22.74 -35.15 27.97
CA ALA A 428 -23.29 -35.08 29.32
C ALA A 428 -24.77 -34.67 29.33
N ALA A 429 -25.18 -33.72 28.47
CA ALA A 429 -26.58 -33.30 28.34
C ALA A 429 -27.50 -34.45 27.91
N SER A 430 -27.06 -35.30 26.97
CA SER A 430 -27.79 -36.52 26.60
C SER A 430 -27.98 -37.46 27.79
N SER A 431 -26.95 -37.62 28.61
CA SER A 431 -26.98 -38.52 29.78
C SER A 431 -27.89 -37.96 30.88
N SER A 432 -27.77 -36.66 31.17
CA SER A 432 -28.60 -35.97 32.17
C SER A 432 -30.08 -35.94 31.77
N ALA A 433 -30.40 -35.74 30.48
CA ALA A 433 -31.77 -35.79 29.99
C ALA A 433 -32.38 -37.21 30.12
N GLN A 434 -31.61 -38.25 29.81
CA GLN A 434 -32.04 -39.64 30.00
C GLN A 434 -32.29 -39.98 31.48
N GLN A 435 -31.44 -39.49 32.38
CA GLN A 435 -31.62 -39.68 33.82
C GLN A 435 -32.89 -38.97 34.32
N ALA A 436 -33.07 -37.69 33.98
CA ALA A 436 -34.27 -36.94 34.35
C ALA A 436 -35.56 -37.60 33.84
N MET A 437 -35.55 -38.13 32.61
CA MET A 437 -36.67 -38.91 32.07
C MET A 437 -36.94 -40.20 32.84
N SER A 438 -35.89 -40.92 33.26
CA SER A 438 -36.03 -42.16 34.03
C SER A 438 -36.59 -41.88 35.43
N GLU A 439 -36.16 -40.79 36.06
CA GLU A 439 -36.68 -40.33 37.36
C GLU A 439 -38.15 -39.92 37.22
N LEU A 440 -38.49 -39.15 36.18
CA LEU A 440 -39.87 -38.80 35.87
C LEU A 440 -40.73 -40.04 35.64
N HIS A 441 -40.24 -41.03 34.89
CA HIS A 441 -40.91 -42.32 34.68
C HIS A 441 -41.18 -43.04 36.00
N ALA A 442 -40.18 -43.11 36.88
CA ALA A 442 -40.30 -43.75 38.19
C ALA A 442 -41.34 -43.03 39.07
N GLU A 443 -41.39 -41.70 39.04
CA GLU A 443 -42.42 -40.92 39.72
C GLU A 443 -43.83 -41.19 39.15
N VAL A 444 -43.97 -41.33 37.83
CA VAL A 444 -45.25 -41.71 37.20
C VAL A 444 -45.70 -43.09 37.68
N GLU A 445 -44.81 -44.08 37.67
CA GLU A 445 -45.13 -45.45 38.10
C GLU A 445 -45.49 -45.49 39.59
N ALA A 446 -44.79 -44.74 40.44
CA ALA A 446 -45.12 -44.60 41.85
C ALA A 446 -46.49 -43.93 42.07
N ALA A 447 -46.85 -42.95 41.25
CA ALA A 447 -48.13 -42.25 41.30
C ALA A 447 -49.33 -43.08 40.79
N LYS A 448 -49.10 -44.16 40.02
CA LYS A 448 -50.20 -45.05 39.57
C LYS A 448 -50.92 -45.74 40.73
N GLY A 449 -50.30 -45.86 41.91
CA GLY A 449 -50.92 -46.43 43.12
C GLY A 449 -51.88 -45.48 43.86
N THR A 450 -51.83 -44.18 43.56
CA THR A 450 -52.62 -43.14 44.21
C THR A 450 -53.41 -42.40 43.13
N PHE A 451 -54.63 -42.87 42.83
CA PHE A 451 -55.48 -42.37 41.75
C PHE A 451 -55.70 -40.83 41.82
N ASN A 452 -54.81 -40.05 41.20
CA ASN A 452 -54.96 -38.63 40.96
C ASN A 452 -54.65 -38.33 39.48
N VAL A 453 -55.73 -38.30 38.68
CA VAL A 453 -55.72 -38.22 37.21
C VAL A 453 -55.03 -36.95 36.69
N GLY A 454 -55.02 -35.87 37.46
CA GLY A 454 -54.34 -34.62 37.10
C GLY A 454 -52.82 -34.70 37.14
N LEU A 455 -52.27 -35.48 38.09
CA LEU A 455 -50.83 -35.68 38.24
C LEU A 455 -50.27 -36.57 37.11
N ILE A 456 -51.02 -37.62 36.77
CA ILE A 456 -50.65 -38.59 35.73
C ILE A 456 -50.64 -37.93 34.34
N ALA A 457 -51.58 -37.02 34.04
CA ALA A 457 -51.63 -36.32 32.76
C ALA A 457 -50.42 -35.38 32.54
N GLY A 458 -50.00 -34.63 33.57
CA GLY A 458 -48.83 -33.76 33.50
C GLY A 458 -47.51 -34.54 33.32
N LEU A 459 -47.38 -35.66 34.01
CA LEU A 459 -46.21 -36.52 33.94
C LEU A 459 -46.04 -37.24 32.58
N VAL A 460 -47.15 -37.66 31.95
CA VAL A 460 -47.12 -38.29 30.61
C VAL A 460 -46.73 -37.29 29.52
N VAL A 461 -47.17 -36.04 29.61
CA VAL A 461 -46.75 -34.96 28.69
C VAL A 461 -45.24 -34.70 28.82
N GLY A 462 -44.70 -34.68 30.04
CA GLY A 462 -43.25 -34.56 30.28
C GLY A 462 -42.43 -35.70 29.67
N LEU A 463 -42.90 -36.94 29.75
CA LEU A 463 -42.24 -38.10 29.13
C LEU A 463 -42.21 -38.04 27.59
N ILE A 464 -43.30 -37.58 26.96
CA ILE A 464 -43.38 -37.43 25.50
C ILE A 464 -42.46 -36.31 25.02
N ILE A 465 -42.44 -35.17 25.72
CA ILE A 465 -41.56 -34.04 25.41
C ILE A 465 -40.09 -34.47 25.56
N GLY A 466 -39.73 -35.15 26.64
CA GLY A 466 -38.37 -35.68 26.86
C GLY A 466 -37.92 -36.66 25.77
N ALA A 467 -38.80 -37.58 25.34
CA ALA A 467 -38.47 -38.56 24.30
C ALA A 467 -38.25 -37.91 22.92
N VAL A 468 -39.04 -36.90 22.57
CA VAL A 468 -38.86 -36.10 21.34
C VAL A 468 -37.56 -35.30 21.41
N ILE A 469 -37.24 -34.75 22.57
CA ILE A 469 -36.02 -33.98 22.83
C ILE A 469 -34.75 -34.83 22.67
N VAL A 470 -34.68 -36.03 23.28
CA VAL A 470 -33.53 -36.94 23.15
C VAL A 470 -33.35 -37.41 21.69
N PHE A 471 -34.45 -37.54 20.96
CA PHE A 471 -34.42 -37.87 19.53
C PHE A 471 -33.89 -36.71 18.67
N LEU A 472 -34.20 -35.45 19.01
CA LEU A 472 -33.69 -34.27 18.31
C LEU A 472 -32.20 -34.04 18.56
N ILE A 473 -31.70 -34.26 19.79
CA ILE A 473 -30.27 -34.14 20.12
C ILE A 473 -29.39 -35.18 19.38
N ARG A 474 -29.96 -36.32 18.96
CA ARG A 474 -29.23 -37.40 18.27
C ARG A 474 -29.16 -37.25 16.74
N ARG A 475 -29.86 -36.28 16.15
CA ARG A 475 -30.06 -36.19 14.70
C ARG A 475 -29.33 -35.01 14.05
N GLU A 476 -28.90 -34.03 14.84
CA GLU A 476 -27.88 -33.03 14.49
C GLU A 476 -26.51 -33.57 14.94
#